data_AF-A0A2V4TV22-F1
#
_entry.id   AF-A0A2V4TV22-F1
#
_cell.length_a   1.000
_cell.length_b   1.000
_cell.length_c   1.000
_cell.angle_alpha   90.00
_cell.angle_beta   90.00
_cell.angle_gamma   90.00
#
_symmetry.space_group_name_H-M   'P 1'
#
loop_
_entity.id
_entity.type
_entity.pdbx_description
1 polymer ?
#
loop_
_entity_poly.entity_id
_entity_poly.type
_entity_poly.pdbx_seq_one_letter_code
_entity_poly.pdbx_strand_id
1 'polypeptide(L)'
;MRISLSGLVQVVDHNQVMGQSFSFNPKNWERYLEVDVALAKLGYTEEQRASGFSLSRQAVIGMLQSHDLVHAAVLVLIWGYPRGVVGPGNQDTVRATLRAAQKIGDEMATATGDSKLDVVISKLLIPYVGISTLSKILYFAGLQTQEGRALIYDQMVMRALHYHRFDEYGDWPEYSGMASSHLRWMNANDLHRRTWQCMSIPWSTNERRPS
;
A
#
# COMPACT_ATOMS: atom_id res chain seq x y z
N MET A 1 9.82 11.39 25.06
CA MET A 1 9.73 12.62 24.25
C MET A 1 8.64 12.39 23.22
N ARG A 2 7.56 13.18 23.25
CA ARG A 2 6.53 13.10 22.21
C ARG A 2 6.96 14.00 21.04
N ILE A 3 6.70 13.56 19.83
CA ILE A 3 7.12 14.26 18.61
C ILE A 3 5.88 14.39 17.73
N SER A 4 5.62 15.57 17.17
CA SER A 4 4.55 15.72 16.18
C SER A 4 4.95 15.02 14.88
N LEU A 5 4.07 14.18 14.33
CA LEU A 5 4.27 13.59 13.00
C LEU A 5 4.37 14.71 11.95
N SER A 6 3.58 15.77 12.08
CA SER A 6 3.62 16.88 11.14
C SER A 6 5.00 17.56 11.09
N GLY A 7 5.64 17.74 12.25
CA GLY A 7 7.00 18.27 12.34
C GLY A 7 8.07 17.31 11.80
N LEU A 8 7.86 15.99 11.92
CA LEU A 8 8.79 14.98 11.41
C LEU A 8 8.68 14.82 9.88
N VAL A 9 7.45 14.91 9.35
CA VAL A 9 7.16 14.84 7.91
C VAL A 9 7.57 16.12 7.18
N GLN A 10 7.53 17.29 7.82
CA GLN A 10 8.03 18.54 7.22
C GLN A 10 9.52 18.49 6.82
N VAL A 11 10.30 17.58 7.42
CA VAL A 11 11.72 17.37 7.10
C VAL A 11 11.89 16.41 5.91
N VAL A 12 10.87 15.65 5.55
CA VAL A 12 10.93 14.64 4.50
C VAL A 12 10.43 15.25 3.18
N ASP A 13 11.37 15.53 2.28
CA ASP A 13 11.08 16.07 0.96
C ASP A 13 10.17 15.12 0.15
N HIS A 14 9.11 15.66 -0.44
CA HIS A 14 8.14 14.89 -1.22
C HIS A 14 8.82 14.14 -2.39
N ASN A 15 9.78 14.79 -3.07
CA ASN A 15 10.48 14.17 -4.19
C ASN A 15 11.38 13.03 -3.73
N GLN A 16 11.98 13.12 -2.54
CA GLN A 16 12.71 12.00 -1.95
C GLN A 16 11.80 10.79 -1.72
N VAL A 17 10.58 10.99 -1.22
CA VAL A 17 9.61 9.89 -1.01
C VAL A 17 9.15 9.30 -2.34
N MET A 18 8.81 10.13 -3.32
CA MET A 18 8.32 9.68 -4.62
C MET A 18 9.42 9.04 -5.47
N GLY A 19 10.67 9.45 -5.28
CA GLY A 19 11.87 8.91 -5.92
C GLY A 19 12.36 7.58 -5.31
N GLN A 20 11.83 7.15 -4.17
CA GLN A 20 12.15 5.83 -3.61
C GLN A 20 11.88 4.74 -4.64
N SER A 21 12.92 3.99 -4.98
CA SER A 21 12.88 3.00 -6.04
C SER A 21 13.46 1.67 -5.60
N PHE A 22 13.00 0.62 -6.28
CA PHE A 22 13.43 -0.74 -6.02
C PHE A 22 13.81 -1.44 -7.31
N SER A 23 14.83 -2.27 -7.25
CA SER A 23 15.28 -3.05 -8.39
C SER A 23 14.43 -4.30 -8.55
N PHE A 24 13.79 -4.42 -9.71
CA PHE A 24 13.24 -5.68 -10.18
C PHE A 24 14.38 -6.59 -10.62
N ASN A 25 14.48 -7.76 -9.98
CA ASN A 25 15.41 -8.83 -10.37
C ASN A 25 14.61 -10.00 -10.97
N PRO A 26 14.73 -10.30 -12.27
CA PRO A 26 13.94 -11.31 -12.95
C PRO A 26 14.00 -12.70 -12.31
N LYS A 27 15.16 -13.10 -11.77
CA LYS A 27 15.37 -14.41 -11.12
C LYS A 27 14.44 -14.63 -9.92
N ASN A 28 14.05 -13.55 -9.25
CA ASN A 28 13.16 -13.63 -8.10
C ASN A 28 11.70 -13.89 -8.49
N TRP A 29 11.34 -13.66 -9.75
CA TRP A 29 9.98 -13.70 -10.26
C TRP A 29 9.75 -14.76 -11.34
N GLU A 30 10.81 -15.44 -11.81
CA GLU A 30 10.77 -16.46 -12.87
C GLU A 30 9.73 -17.58 -12.66
N ARG A 31 9.39 -17.86 -11.39
CA ARG A 31 8.40 -18.87 -11.01
C ARG A 31 6.94 -18.42 -11.13
N TYR A 32 6.71 -17.15 -11.43
CA TYR A 32 5.39 -16.52 -11.56
C TYR A 32 5.23 -16.00 -12.99
N LEU A 33 4.80 -16.87 -13.91
CA LEU A 33 4.64 -16.52 -15.33
C LEU A 33 3.66 -15.37 -15.54
N GLU A 34 2.69 -15.22 -14.64
CA GLU A 34 1.71 -14.13 -14.64
C GLU A 34 2.38 -12.75 -14.50
N VAL A 35 3.55 -12.68 -13.86
CA VAL A 35 4.32 -11.44 -13.71
C VAL A 35 4.91 -11.00 -15.05
N ASP A 36 5.49 -11.92 -15.83
CA ASP A 36 6.03 -11.59 -17.15
C ASP A 36 4.93 -11.12 -18.11
N VAL A 37 3.79 -11.82 -18.11
CA VAL A 37 2.61 -11.44 -18.91
C VAL A 37 2.10 -10.06 -18.51
N ALA A 38 2.01 -9.77 -17.22
CA ALA A 38 1.57 -8.47 -16.74
C ALA A 38 2.55 -7.35 -17.13
N LEU A 39 3.86 -7.57 -16.96
CA LEU A 39 4.88 -6.59 -17.34
C LEU A 39 4.86 -6.31 -18.85
N ALA A 40 4.68 -7.34 -19.68
CA ALA A 40 4.55 -7.18 -21.13
C ALA A 40 3.32 -6.32 -21.50
N LYS A 41 2.16 -6.55 -20.86
CA LYS A 41 0.95 -5.74 -21.06
C LYS A 41 1.08 -4.30 -20.56
N LEU A 42 1.91 -4.09 -19.54
CA LEU A 42 2.27 -2.76 -19.03
C LEU A 42 3.36 -2.08 -19.88
N GLY A 43 3.75 -2.66 -21.02
CA GLY A 43 4.68 -2.03 -21.97
C GLY A 43 6.16 -2.14 -21.60
N TYR A 44 6.53 -2.94 -20.60
CA TYR A 44 7.94 -3.23 -20.34
C TYR A 44 8.51 -4.07 -21.48
N THR A 45 9.68 -3.70 -22.01
CA THR A 45 10.31 -4.42 -23.12
C THR A 45 10.85 -5.79 -22.68
N GLU A 46 11.06 -6.69 -23.64
CA GLU A 46 11.68 -8.00 -23.34
C GLU A 46 13.06 -7.83 -22.67
N GLU A 47 13.86 -6.87 -23.14
CA GLU A 47 15.16 -6.55 -22.55
C GLU A 47 15.04 -6.10 -21.08
N GLN A 48 14.07 -5.24 -20.75
CA GLN A 48 13.83 -4.80 -19.37
C GLN A 48 13.38 -5.97 -18.48
N ARG A 49 12.51 -6.84 -18.99
CA ARG A 49 12.04 -8.02 -18.25
C ARG A 49 13.13 -9.07 -18.06
N ALA A 50 14.07 -9.19 -18.99
CA ALA A 50 15.20 -10.13 -18.92
C ALA A 50 16.38 -9.60 -18.09
N SER A 51 16.65 -8.29 -18.15
CA SER A 51 17.84 -7.67 -17.54
C SER A 51 17.55 -7.11 -16.14
N GLY A 52 16.28 -6.86 -15.83
CA GLY A 52 15.86 -6.13 -14.65
C GLY A 52 15.65 -4.64 -14.93
N PHE A 53 14.96 -3.97 -14.01
CA PHE A 53 14.70 -2.52 -14.09
C PHE A 53 14.56 -1.92 -12.69
N SER A 54 14.54 -0.59 -12.60
CA SER A 54 14.22 0.12 -11.36
C SER A 54 12.79 0.64 -11.40
N LEU A 55 12.06 0.45 -10.31
CA LEU A 55 10.66 0.83 -10.17
C LEU A 55 10.51 1.82 -9.02
N SER A 56 10.29 3.10 -9.35
CA SER A 56 10.05 4.15 -8.35
C SER A 56 8.60 4.16 -7.86
N ARG A 57 8.36 4.71 -6.67
CA ARG A 57 7.00 4.95 -6.16
C ARG A 57 6.18 5.78 -7.16
N GLN A 58 6.76 6.84 -7.72
CA GLN A 58 6.12 7.66 -8.76
C GLN A 58 5.75 6.85 -10.00
N ALA A 59 6.62 5.93 -10.45
CA ALA A 59 6.33 5.09 -11.61
C ALA A 59 5.16 4.14 -11.33
N VAL A 60 5.11 3.50 -10.15
CA VAL A 60 3.98 2.63 -9.77
C VAL A 60 2.66 3.40 -9.80
N ILE A 61 2.63 4.59 -9.18
CA ILE A 61 1.44 5.46 -9.17
C ILE A 61 1.04 5.85 -10.59
N GLY A 62 1.99 6.32 -11.40
CA GLY A 62 1.73 6.72 -12.78
C GLY A 62 1.15 5.58 -13.62
N MET A 63 1.67 4.35 -13.46
CA MET A 63 1.17 3.18 -14.18
C MET A 63 -0.24 2.79 -13.74
N LEU A 64 -0.53 2.75 -12.43
CA LEU A 64 -1.88 2.45 -11.91
C LEU A 64 -2.93 3.47 -12.34
N GLN A 65 -2.55 4.73 -12.55
CA GLN A 65 -3.46 5.78 -13.00
C GLN A 65 -3.70 5.79 -14.51
N SER A 66 -2.79 5.23 -15.31
CA SER A 66 -2.81 5.33 -16.78
C SER A 66 -3.09 4.01 -17.50
N HIS A 67 -3.08 2.88 -16.78
CA HIS A 67 -3.18 1.54 -17.36
C HIS A 67 -4.24 0.68 -16.65
N ASP A 68 -4.43 -0.52 -17.19
CA ASP A 68 -5.25 -1.58 -16.64
C ASP A 68 -4.85 -1.93 -15.18
N LEU A 69 -5.70 -1.55 -14.24
CA LEU A 69 -5.54 -1.78 -12.79
C LEU A 69 -5.28 -3.26 -12.45
N VAL A 70 -5.80 -4.18 -13.26
CA VAL A 70 -5.60 -5.62 -13.10
C VAL A 70 -4.13 -5.98 -13.16
N HIS A 71 -3.44 -5.53 -14.21
CA HIS A 71 -2.03 -5.83 -14.41
C HIS A 71 -1.15 -4.91 -13.54
N ALA A 72 -1.58 -3.69 -13.30
CA ALA A 72 -0.81 -2.72 -12.51
C ALA A 72 -0.69 -3.11 -11.02
N ALA A 73 -1.60 -3.93 -10.48
CA ALA A 73 -1.46 -4.51 -9.13
C ALA A 73 -0.17 -5.37 -8.98
N VAL A 74 0.34 -5.94 -10.08
CA VAL A 74 1.62 -6.68 -10.08
C VAL A 74 2.80 -5.75 -9.75
N LEU A 75 2.79 -4.50 -10.18
CA LEU A 75 3.83 -3.53 -9.85
C LEU A 75 3.89 -3.26 -8.35
N VAL A 76 2.73 -3.29 -7.67
CA VAL A 76 2.66 -3.13 -6.21
C VAL A 76 3.30 -4.30 -5.49
N LEU A 77 3.11 -5.54 -5.99
CA LEU A 77 3.82 -6.71 -5.47
C LEU A 77 5.32 -6.57 -5.66
N ILE A 78 5.77 -6.21 -6.86
CA ILE A 78 7.19 -6.02 -7.16
C ILE A 78 7.80 -4.97 -6.22
N TRP A 79 7.13 -3.84 -6.05
CA TRP A 79 7.57 -2.75 -5.18
C TRP A 79 7.56 -3.18 -3.69
N GLY A 80 6.55 -3.94 -3.26
CA GLY A 80 6.40 -4.41 -1.88
C GLY A 80 7.36 -5.54 -1.47
N TYR A 81 7.98 -6.22 -2.44
CA TYR A 81 8.96 -7.28 -2.21
C TYR A 81 10.30 -6.96 -2.89
N PRO A 82 10.98 -5.88 -2.50
CA PRO A 82 12.07 -5.28 -3.27
C PRO A 82 13.38 -6.08 -3.31
N ARG A 83 13.61 -6.94 -2.32
CA ARG A 83 14.74 -7.88 -2.35
C ARG A 83 14.43 -9.13 -3.19
N GLY A 84 13.20 -9.22 -3.72
CA GLY A 84 12.61 -10.36 -4.41
C GLY A 84 12.70 -11.69 -3.65
N VAL A 85 12.99 -11.65 -2.35
CA VAL A 85 12.86 -12.81 -1.48
C VAL A 85 11.38 -13.00 -1.19
N VAL A 86 10.69 -13.67 -2.11
CA VAL A 86 9.45 -14.35 -1.77
C VAL A 86 9.83 -15.59 -0.98
N GLY A 87 10.19 -15.37 0.30
CA GLY A 87 10.49 -16.45 1.24
C GLY A 87 9.33 -17.44 1.31
N PRO A 88 9.53 -18.67 1.81
CA PRO A 88 8.49 -19.69 1.84
C PRO A 88 7.15 -19.19 2.40
N GLY A 89 7.17 -18.33 3.43
CA GLY A 89 5.97 -17.76 4.04
C GLY A 89 5.22 -16.68 3.23
N ASN A 90 5.77 -16.20 2.11
CA ASN A 90 5.12 -15.17 1.28
C ASN A 90 4.66 -15.69 -0.09
N GLN A 91 4.97 -16.95 -0.44
CA GLN A 91 4.63 -17.50 -1.75
C GLN A 91 3.11 -17.59 -1.95
N ASP A 92 2.38 -18.01 -0.92
CA ASP A 92 0.92 -18.08 -0.98
C ASP A 92 0.29 -16.71 -1.14
N THR A 93 0.83 -15.68 -0.46
CA THR A 93 0.39 -14.29 -0.65
C THR A 93 0.60 -13.83 -2.08
N VAL A 94 1.79 -14.03 -2.65
CA VAL A 94 2.06 -13.63 -4.05
C VAL A 94 1.15 -14.36 -5.01
N ARG A 95 1.02 -15.69 -4.91
CA ARG A 95 0.12 -16.48 -5.76
C ARG A 95 -1.33 -16.05 -5.62
N ALA A 96 -1.80 -15.83 -4.40
CA ALA A 96 -3.17 -15.40 -4.14
C ALA A 96 -3.45 -14.01 -4.71
N THR A 97 -2.53 -13.06 -4.56
CA THR A 97 -2.67 -11.73 -5.15
C THR A 97 -2.67 -11.78 -6.67
N LEU A 98 -1.78 -12.57 -7.30
CA LEU A 98 -1.76 -12.73 -8.76
C LEU A 98 -3.05 -13.35 -9.29
N ARG A 99 -3.57 -14.40 -8.63
CA ARG A 99 -4.86 -15.03 -9.00
C ARG A 99 -6.05 -14.09 -8.82
N ALA A 100 -5.97 -13.21 -7.84
CA ALA A 100 -7.02 -12.25 -7.55
C ALA A 100 -6.83 -10.89 -8.25
N ALA A 101 -5.82 -10.75 -9.12
CA ALA A 101 -5.49 -9.48 -9.78
C ALA A 101 -6.70 -8.87 -10.51
N GLN A 102 -7.50 -9.70 -11.18
CA GLN A 102 -8.73 -9.25 -11.86
C GLN A 102 -9.73 -8.68 -10.86
N LYS A 103 -10.07 -9.46 -9.81
CA LYS A 103 -10.98 -9.02 -8.74
C LYS A 103 -10.49 -7.74 -8.08
N ILE A 104 -9.19 -7.63 -7.83
CA ILE A 104 -8.58 -6.42 -7.27
C ILE A 104 -8.80 -5.24 -8.22
N GLY A 105 -8.49 -5.38 -9.51
CA GLY A 105 -8.71 -4.34 -10.51
C GLY A 105 -10.17 -3.90 -10.60
N ASP A 106 -11.10 -4.85 -10.62
CA ASP A 106 -12.54 -4.58 -10.71
C ASP A 106 -13.08 -3.81 -9.49
N GLU A 107 -12.74 -4.29 -8.28
CA GLU A 107 -13.18 -3.62 -7.05
C GLU A 107 -12.58 -2.21 -6.94
N MET A 108 -11.31 -2.04 -7.33
CA MET A 108 -10.66 -0.74 -7.37
C MET A 108 -11.32 0.22 -8.37
N ALA A 109 -11.74 -0.26 -9.53
CA ALA A 109 -12.45 0.54 -10.52
C ALA A 109 -13.83 1.02 -10.04
N THR A 110 -14.46 0.27 -9.11
CA THR A 110 -15.77 0.65 -8.55
C THR A 110 -15.68 1.46 -7.26
N ALA A 111 -14.50 1.53 -6.63
CA ALA A 111 -14.31 2.25 -5.39
C ALA A 111 -14.22 3.76 -5.66
N THR A 112 -15.17 4.52 -5.09
CA THR A 112 -15.29 5.97 -5.28
C THR A 112 -14.98 6.73 -3.99
N GLY A 113 -14.85 8.06 -4.08
CA GLY A 113 -14.69 8.94 -2.91
C GLY A 113 -15.80 8.80 -1.85
N ASP A 114 -16.99 8.35 -2.24
CA ASP A 114 -18.11 8.11 -1.34
C ASP A 114 -18.09 6.71 -0.70
N SER A 115 -17.17 5.85 -1.12
CA SER A 115 -17.03 4.51 -0.53
C SER A 115 -16.39 4.60 0.85
N LYS A 116 -16.92 3.85 1.80
CA LYS A 116 -16.27 3.64 3.09
C LYS A 116 -15.15 2.62 2.96
N LEU A 117 -14.02 2.88 3.60
CA LEU A 117 -12.84 2.02 3.48
C LEU A 117 -13.10 0.58 3.98
N ASP A 118 -13.88 0.41 5.04
CA ASP A 118 -14.24 -0.90 5.60
C ASP A 118 -15.02 -1.76 4.58
N VAL A 119 -15.93 -1.15 3.82
CA VAL A 119 -16.68 -1.80 2.74
C VAL A 119 -15.73 -2.24 1.64
N VAL A 120 -14.82 -1.38 1.17
CA VAL A 120 -13.85 -1.73 0.13
C VAL A 120 -12.94 -2.87 0.58
N ILE A 121 -12.41 -2.79 1.81
CA ILE A 121 -11.58 -3.85 2.40
C ILE A 121 -12.35 -5.17 2.50
N SER A 122 -13.62 -5.15 2.91
CA SER A 122 -14.43 -6.36 3.05
C SER A 122 -14.60 -7.13 1.75
N LYS A 123 -14.75 -6.41 0.62
CA LYS A 123 -14.83 -7.02 -0.72
C LYS A 123 -13.49 -7.59 -1.17
N LEU A 124 -12.39 -7.01 -0.71
CA LEU A 124 -11.02 -7.41 -1.00
C LEU A 124 -10.43 -8.39 0.02
N LEU A 125 -11.26 -9.01 0.87
CA LEU A 125 -10.84 -10.13 1.71
C LEU A 125 -10.55 -11.36 0.82
N ILE A 126 -9.29 -11.48 0.42
CA ILE A 126 -8.78 -12.58 -0.39
C ILE A 126 -7.94 -13.48 0.53
N PRO A 127 -8.20 -14.80 0.59
CA PRO A 127 -7.39 -15.73 1.37
C PRO A 127 -5.90 -15.57 1.05
N TYR A 128 -5.06 -15.62 2.09
CA TYR A 128 -3.60 -15.45 2.01
C TYR A 128 -3.10 -14.04 1.63
N VAL A 129 -3.97 -13.11 1.24
CA VAL A 129 -3.60 -11.70 1.03
C VAL A 129 -3.72 -10.93 2.33
N GLY A 130 -2.59 -10.65 2.95
CA GLY A 130 -2.54 -9.88 4.20
C GLY A 130 -2.77 -8.38 3.99
N ILE A 131 -3.11 -7.69 5.09
CA ILE A 131 -3.33 -6.23 5.15
C ILE A 131 -2.15 -5.45 4.57
N SER A 132 -0.91 -5.88 4.81
CA SER A 132 0.28 -5.18 4.33
C SER A 132 0.33 -5.11 2.80
N THR A 133 -0.13 -6.15 2.11
CA THR A 133 -0.22 -6.18 0.65
C THR A 133 -1.42 -5.38 0.18
N LEU A 134 -2.58 -5.61 0.80
CA LEU A 134 -3.83 -4.92 0.44
C LEU A 134 -3.70 -3.39 0.60
N SER A 135 -3.19 -2.92 1.73
CA SER A 135 -2.99 -1.48 1.99
C SER A 135 -2.05 -0.81 0.99
N LYS A 136 -1.01 -1.50 0.50
CA LYS A 136 -0.17 -0.98 -0.58
C LYS A 136 -0.96 -0.84 -1.87
N ILE A 137 -1.76 -1.84 -2.23
CA ILE A 137 -2.59 -1.79 -3.44
C ILE A 137 -3.53 -0.59 -3.37
N LEU A 138 -4.26 -0.43 -2.26
CA LEU A 138 -5.18 0.69 -2.04
C LEU A 138 -4.45 2.05 -2.12
N TYR A 139 -3.28 2.16 -1.47
CA TYR A 139 -2.45 3.37 -1.49
C TYR A 139 -1.99 3.72 -2.91
N PHE A 140 -1.40 2.77 -3.63
CA PHE A 140 -0.78 3.01 -4.93
C PHE A 140 -1.81 3.24 -6.03
N ALA A 141 -2.98 2.64 -5.92
CA ALA A 141 -4.12 2.94 -6.78
C ALA A 141 -4.73 4.34 -6.49
N GLY A 142 -4.22 5.04 -5.47
CA GLY A 142 -4.66 6.40 -5.14
C GLY A 142 -6.08 6.44 -4.59
N LEU A 143 -6.56 5.34 -3.99
CA LEU A 143 -7.92 5.26 -3.51
C LEU A 143 -8.21 6.38 -2.50
N GLN A 144 -9.25 7.14 -2.80
CA GLN A 144 -9.86 8.10 -1.89
C GLN A 144 -11.19 7.53 -1.43
N THR A 145 -11.38 7.53 -0.12
CA THR A 145 -12.60 7.09 0.57
C THR A 145 -13.15 8.27 1.36
N GLN A 146 -14.31 8.10 2.00
CA GLN A 146 -14.87 9.12 2.89
C GLN A 146 -13.89 9.51 4.01
N GLU A 147 -13.07 8.55 4.42
CA GLU A 147 -12.07 8.72 5.47
C GLU A 147 -10.81 9.42 4.95
N GLY A 148 -10.62 9.54 3.62
CA GLY A 148 -9.46 10.15 2.98
C GLY A 148 -8.66 9.16 2.14
N ARG A 149 -7.38 9.49 1.90
CA ARG A 149 -6.47 8.64 1.11
C ARG A 149 -6.04 7.41 1.91
N ALA A 150 -6.06 6.24 1.27
CA ALA A 150 -5.53 5.02 1.88
C ALA A 150 -4.03 5.18 2.24
N LEU A 151 -3.60 4.55 3.33
CA LEU A 151 -2.21 4.54 3.81
C LEU A 151 -1.61 3.14 3.71
N ILE A 152 -0.27 3.05 3.61
CA ILE A 152 0.46 1.78 3.64
C ILE A 152 0.57 1.29 5.10
N TYR A 153 0.03 0.10 5.39
CA TYR A 153 0.12 -0.54 6.70
C TYR A 153 1.09 -1.73 6.66
N ASP A 154 2.38 -1.44 6.52
CA ASP A 154 3.42 -2.46 6.57
C ASP A 154 4.07 -2.54 7.96
N GLN A 155 4.84 -3.60 8.22
CA GLN A 155 5.49 -3.80 9.52
C GLN A 155 6.48 -2.67 9.87
N MET A 156 7.10 -2.01 8.89
CA MET A 156 8.04 -0.93 9.14
C MET A 156 7.31 0.35 9.55
N VAL A 157 6.21 0.68 8.87
CA VAL A 157 5.31 1.79 9.22
C VAL A 157 4.71 1.55 10.61
N MET A 158 4.17 0.36 10.84
CA MET A 158 3.58 0.01 12.14
C MET A 158 4.60 0.03 13.27
N ARG A 159 5.84 -0.43 13.02
CA ARG A 159 6.93 -0.31 13.99
C ARG A 159 7.31 1.15 14.23
N ALA A 160 7.43 1.96 13.19
CA ALA A 160 7.74 3.38 13.34
C ALA A 160 6.68 4.10 14.19
N LEU A 161 5.39 3.83 13.93
CA LEU A 161 4.28 4.34 14.73
C LEU A 161 4.27 3.82 16.18
N HIS A 162 4.78 2.61 16.42
CA HIS A 162 4.88 2.06 17.77
C HIS A 162 6.09 2.60 18.54
N TYR A 163 7.25 2.74 17.89
CA TYR A 163 8.48 3.23 18.52
C TYR A 163 8.44 4.74 18.78
N HIS A 164 7.73 5.49 17.93
CA HIS A 164 7.56 6.93 18.09
C HIS A 164 6.14 7.20 18.61
N ARG A 165 6.04 7.72 19.84
CA ARG A 165 4.77 8.22 20.38
C ARG A 165 4.46 9.58 19.74
N PHE A 166 3.70 9.54 18.66
CA PHE A 166 3.21 10.73 17.99
C PHE A 166 2.02 11.32 18.76
N ASP A 167 2.06 12.62 19.01
CA ASP A 167 1.02 13.33 19.76
C ASP A 167 -0.37 13.15 19.13
N GLU A 168 -0.40 13.03 17.81
CA GLU A 168 -1.61 12.92 17.00
C GLU A 168 -2.32 11.56 17.13
N TYR A 169 -1.65 10.52 17.64
CA TYR A 169 -2.23 9.15 17.67
C TYR A 169 -2.56 8.64 19.07
N GLY A 170 -2.29 9.43 20.12
CA GLY A 170 -2.45 8.99 21.49
C GLY A 170 -1.63 7.72 21.80
N ASP A 171 -2.07 6.95 22.79
CA ASP A 171 -1.41 5.68 23.10
C ASP A 171 -1.81 4.59 22.10
N TRP A 172 -0.82 4.14 21.32
CA TRP A 172 -0.98 3.05 20.37
C TRP A 172 -1.02 1.69 21.09
N PRO A 173 -1.88 0.74 20.69
CA PRO A 173 -1.90 -0.60 21.29
C PRO A 173 -0.55 -1.32 21.15
N GLU A 174 -0.15 -2.05 22.20
CA GLU A 174 1.14 -2.76 22.23
C GLU A 174 1.30 -3.72 21.05
N TYR A 175 2.43 -3.61 20.36
CA TYR A 175 2.81 -4.51 19.29
C TYR A 175 3.32 -5.84 19.88
N SER A 176 2.40 -6.75 20.25
CA SER A 176 2.81 -8.10 20.64
C SER A 176 3.25 -8.89 19.40
N GLY A 177 4.48 -9.42 19.42
CA GLY A 177 5.10 -10.15 18.31
C GLY A 177 4.39 -11.45 17.88
N MET A 178 3.18 -11.72 18.39
CA MET A 178 2.33 -12.88 18.06
C MET A 178 1.24 -12.59 17.01
N ALA A 179 1.18 -11.39 16.43
CA ALA A 179 0.20 -11.05 15.39
C ALA A 179 0.39 -11.80 14.04
N SER A 180 1.35 -12.72 13.95
CA SER A 180 1.69 -13.48 12.74
C SER A 180 1.02 -14.84 12.62
N SER A 181 0.42 -15.40 13.68
CA SER A 181 -0.05 -16.81 13.64
C SER A 181 -1.54 -17.05 13.92
N HIS A 182 -2.30 -16.04 14.36
CA HIS A 182 -3.75 -16.14 14.47
C HIS A 182 -4.37 -14.76 14.23
N LEU A 183 -5.15 -14.65 13.17
CA LEU A 183 -6.04 -13.53 12.87
C LEU A 183 -7.17 -13.44 13.92
N ARG A 184 -6.82 -13.27 15.20
CA ARG A 184 -7.71 -12.66 16.19
C ARG A 184 -7.52 -11.16 16.08
N TRP A 185 -8.14 -10.63 15.04
CA TRP A 185 -8.37 -9.22 14.89
C TRP A 185 -9.02 -8.68 16.16
N MET A 186 -8.32 -7.78 16.85
CA MET A 186 -8.98 -6.54 17.24
C MET A 186 -9.62 -6.03 15.96
N ASN A 187 -10.95 -6.01 15.97
CA ASN A 187 -11.85 -5.70 14.87
C ASN A 187 -11.18 -4.71 13.90
N ALA A 188 -11.14 -4.98 12.60
CA ALA A 188 -10.64 -3.98 11.63
C ALA A 188 -11.34 -2.62 11.83
N ASN A 189 -12.57 -2.65 12.35
CA ASN A 189 -13.32 -1.50 12.86
C ASN A 189 -12.69 -0.76 14.05
N ASP A 190 -12.02 -1.44 14.99
CA ASP A 190 -11.37 -0.83 16.16
C ASP A 190 -10.04 -0.16 15.81
N LEU A 191 -9.24 -0.77 14.93
CA LEU A 191 -8.03 -0.14 14.42
C LEU A 191 -8.37 1.09 13.59
N HIS A 192 -9.42 0.99 12.76
CA HIS A 192 -9.89 2.06 11.88
C HIS A 192 -10.57 3.21 12.64
N ARG A 193 -11.41 2.94 13.65
CA ARG A 193 -12.03 4.00 14.48
C ARG A 193 -11.02 4.82 15.26
N ARG A 194 -9.98 4.19 15.82
CA ARG A 194 -8.99 4.87 16.68
C ARG A 194 -7.93 5.65 15.91
N THR A 195 -7.56 5.21 14.71
CA THR A 195 -6.61 5.96 13.86
C THR A 195 -7.24 7.17 13.18
N TRP A 196 -8.50 7.05 12.73
CA TRP A 196 -9.13 8.07 11.88
C TRP A 196 -9.96 9.11 12.62
N GLN A 197 -10.41 8.85 13.85
CA GLN A 197 -10.95 9.92 14.71
C GLN A 197 -9.93 11.03 15.02
N CYS A 198 -8.63 10.74 14.89
CA CYS A 198 -7.57 11.73 15.11
C CYS A 198 -6.96 12.32 13.81
N MET A 199 -7.21 11.71 12.65
CA MET A 199 -6.67 12.16 11.35
C MET A 199 -7.68 12.96 10.50
N SER A 200 -8.92 13.15 10.97
CA SER A 200 -9.95 13.97 10.32
C SER A 200 -9.72 15.47 10.57
N ILE A 201 -8.49 15.96 10.33
CA ILE A 201 -8.24 17.39 10.19
C ILE A 201 -8.76 17.79 8.80
N PRO A 202 -9.77 18.67 8.70
CA PRO A 202 -10.22 19.16 7.41
C PRO A 202 -9.07 19.95 6.79
N TRP A 203 -8.66 19.58 5.58
CA TRP A 203 -7.97 20.53 4.71
C TRP A 203 -9.01 21.57 4.27
N SER A 204 -9.21 22.59 5.09
CA SER A 204 -9.98 23.76 4.68
C SER A 204 -9.13 24.56 3.70
N THR A 205 -9.42 24.43 2.41
CA THR A 205 -9.19 25.52 1.47
C THR A 205 -10.11 26.67 1.87
N ASN A 206 -9.57 27.75 2.43
CA ASN A 206 -10.20 29.05 2.27
C ASN A 206 -9.20 30.19 2.28
N GLU A 207 -9.15 30.86 1.13
CA GLU A 207 -8.71 32.24 0.99
C GLU A 207 -9.56 33.17 1.86
N ARG A 208 -8.92 34.10 2.56
CA ARG A 208 -9.10 35.58 2.47
C ARG A 208 -8.63 36.27 3.76
N ARG A 209 -7.69 37.20 3.58
CA ARG A 209 -7.40 38.39 4.44
C ARG A 209 -8.68 39.28 4.54
N PRO A 210 -8.82 40.34 5.38
CA PRO A 210 -7.81 41.12 6.13
C PRO A 210 -8.24 41.50 7.59
N SER A 211 -7.35 42.02 8.44
CA SER A 211 -6.99 43.45 8.59
C SER A 211 -5.67 43.60 9.33
#